data_AF-A0A7Z9Y2Q3-F1
#
_entry.id   AF-A0A7Z9Y2Q3-F1
#
_cell.length_a   1.000
_cell.length_b   1.000
_cell.length_c   1.000
_cell.angle_alpha   90.00
_cell.angle_beta   90.00
_cell.angle_gamma   90.00
#
_symmetry.space_group_name_H-M   'P 1'
#
loop_
_entity.id
_entity.type
_entity.pdbx_description
1 polymer ?
#
loop_
_entity_poly.entity_id
_entity_poly.type
_entity_poly.pdbx_seq_one_letter_code
_entity_poly.pdbx_strand_id
1 'polypeptide(L)' 'MAIPDFQTIMLPLMQFASDQQEHSLRETIDALTEHFDLTAEERRQLLPSGRQATFDNRVGWART' A
#
# COMPACT_ATOMS: atom_id res chain seq x y z
N MET A 1 0.83 -10.71 -10.21
CA MET A 1 -0.58 -10.27 -10.40
C MET A 1 -0.55 -8.76 -10.65
N ALA A 2 -1.67 -8.07 -10.82
CA ALA A 2 -1.61 -6.60 -10.96
C ALA A 2 -1.45 -5.98 -9.56
N ILE A 3 -0.51 -5.05 -9.40
CA ILE A 3 -0.44 -4.20 -8.19
C ILE A 3 -1.80 -3.51 -8.04
N PRO A 4 -2.46 -3.62 -6.86
CA PRO A 4 -3.78 -3.06 -6.66
C PRO A 4 -3.76 -1.53 -6.84
N ASP A 5 -4.85 -0.98 -7.37
CA ASP A 5 -5.04 0.46 -7.43
C ASP A 5 -5.39 1.03 -6.05
N PHE A 6 -5.39 2.37 -5.95
CA PHE A 6 -5.62 3.03 -4.68
C PHE A 6 -7.04 2.77 -4.13
N GLN A 7 -8.05 2.56 -4.99
CA GLN A 7 -9.43 2.33 -4.58
C GLN A 7 -9.57 0.95 -3.92
N THR A 8 -8.90 -0.04 -4.49
CA THR A 8 -8.82 -1.41 -3.96
C THR A 8 -8.16 -1.43 -2.57
N ILE A 9 -7.20 -0.53 -2.32
CA ILE A 9 -6.49 -0.42 -1.05
C ILE A 9 -7.33 0.23 0.06
N MET A 10 -8.32 1.08 -0.26
CA MET A 10 -9.05 1.88 0.75
C MET A 10 -9.71 1.02 1.83
N LEU A 11 -10.37 -0.08 1.47
CA LEU A 11 -11.06 -0.92 2.44
C LEU A 11 -10.08 -1.66 3.37
N PRO A 12 -9.06 -2.39 2.87
CA PRO A 12 -8.03 -2.97 3.73
C PRO A 12 -7.30 -1.95 4.61
N LEU A 13 -7.06 -0.74 4.09
CA LEU A 13 -6.47 0.36 4.87
C LEU A 13 -7.36 0.76 6.05
N MET A 14 -8.66 0.93 5.83
CA MET A 14 -9.62 1.23 6.91
C MET A 14 -9.73 0.11 7.92
N GLN A 15 -9.68 -1.15 7.49
CA GLN A 15 -9.69 -2.31 8.38
C GLN A 15 -8.42 -2.35 9.24
N PHE A 16 -7.26 -2.11 8.65
CA PHE A 16 -5.99 -2.03 9.37
C PHE A 16 -6.00 -0.92 10.42
N ALA A 17 -6.50 0.28 10.07
CA ALA A 17 -6.60 1.42 10.99
C ALA A 17 -7.79 1.35 11.96
N SER A 18 -8.59 0.27 11.94
CA SER A 18 -9.81 0.17 12.76
C SER A 18 -9.54 -0.08 14.25
N ASP A 19 -8.29 -0.40 14.60
CA ASP A 19 -7.85 -0.67 15.97
C ASP A 19 -7.68 0.58 16.84
N GLN A 20 -7.95 1.77 16.28
CA GLN A 20 -7.85 3.08 16.95
C GLN A 20 -6.43 3.41 17.44
N GLN A 21 -5.41 2.77 16.89
CA GLN A 21 -4.00 3.05 17.18
C GLN A 21 -3.37 3.91 16.08
N GLU A 22 -2.35 4.68 16.45
CA GLU A 22 -1.53 5.38 15.46
C GLU A 22 -0.59 4.38 14.79
N HIS A 23 -0.71 4.27 13.47
CA HIS A 23 0.20 3.48 12.64
C HIS A 23 1.03 4.40 11.76
N SER A 24 2.33 4.12 11.66
CA SER A 24 3.18 4.80 10.71
C SER A 24 2.84 4.37 9.29
N LEU A 25 3.12 5.24 8.31
CA LEU A 25 2.91 4.90 6.89
C LEU A 25 3.70 3.64 6.48
N ARG A 26 4.87 3.40 7.11
CA ARG A 26 5.70 2.23 6.83
C ARG A 26 5.03 0.94 7.31
N GLU A 27 4.52 0.92 8.54
CA GLU A 27 3.76 -0.22 9.08
C GLU A 27 2.53 -0.51 8.23
N THR A 28 1.80 0.52 7.83
CA THR A 28 0.66 0.40 6.92
C THR A 28 1.06 -0.22 5.58
N ILE A 29 2.15 0.23 4.96
CA ILE A 29 2.64 -0.33 3.68
C ILE A 29 3.06 -1.80 3.85
N ASP A 30 3.76 -2.13 4.94
CA ASP A 30 4.21 -3.49 5.21
C ASP A 30 3.02 -4.43 5.41
N ALA A 31 2.05 -4.05 6.26
CA ALA A 31 0.84 -4.83 6.51
C ALA A 31 -0.03 -5.00 5.25
N LEU A 32 -0.21 -3.93 4.47
CA LEU A 32 -1.00 -4.02 3.23
C LEU A 32 -0.28 -4.84 2.16
N THR A 33 1.05 -4.83 2.13
CA THR A 33 1.77 -5.72 1.22
C THR A 33 1.49 -7.18 1.55
N GLU A 34 1.55 -7.54 2.83
CA GLU A 34 1.24 -8.90 3.28
C GLU A 34 -0.22 -9.27 2.96
N HIS A 35 -1.16 -8.33 3.15
CA HIS A 35 -2.57 -8.54 2.81
C HIS A 35 -2.82 -8.84 1.32
N PHE A 36 -2.05 -8.22 0.42
CA PHE A 36 -2.17 -8.40 -1.03
C PHE A 36 -1.19 -9.44 -1.61
N ASP A 37 -0.44 -10.15 -0.77
CA ASP A 37 0.56 -11.15 -1.17
C ASP A 37 1.55 -10.62 -2.23
N LEU A 38 1.99 -9.35 -2.12
CA LEU A 38 2.86 -8.78 -3.15
C LEU A 38 4.26 -9.39 -3.10
N THR A 39 4.74 -9.79 -4.27
CA THR A 39 6.09 -10.30 -4.44
C THR A 39 7.15 -9.22 -4.25
N ALA A 40 8.39 -9.63 -4.02
CA ALA A 40 9.54 -8.73 -3.94
C ALA A 40 9.78 -7.95 -5.24
N GLU A 41 9.32 -8.45 -6.39
CA GLU A 41 9.38 -7.74 -7.67
C GLU A 41 8.33 -6.63 -7.74
N GLU A 42 7.08 -6.94 -7.40
CA GLU A 42 5.98 -5.96 -7.36
C GLU A 42 6.25 -4.83 -6.34
N ARG A 43 6.81 -5.17 -5.18
CA ARG A 43 7.24 -4.17 -4.17
C ARG A 43 8.32 -3.21 -4.68
N ARG A 44 9.17 -3.66 -5.61
CA ARG A 44 10.24 -2.85 -6.21
C ARG A 44 9.81 -2.13 -7.49
N GLN A 45 8.58 -2.36 -7.97
CA GLN A 45 8.11 -1.74 -9.19
C GLN A 45 7.89 -0.24 -8.98
N LEU A 46 8.69 0.56 -9.68
CA LEU A 46 8.62 2.01 -9.61
C LEU A 46 7.52 2.56 -10.53
N LEU A 47 7.00 3.74 -10.16
CA LEU A 47 6.21 4.56 -11.08
C LEU A 47 7.04 4.92 -12.33
N PRO A 48 6.39 5.33 -13.44
CA PRO A 48 7.09 5.83 -14.64
C PRO A 48 8.06 6.98 -14.36
N SER A 49 7.85 7.73 -13.29
CA SER A 49 8.75 8.80 -12.83
C SER A 49 10.05 8.29 -12.20
N GLY A 50 10.12 7.01 -11.81
CA GLY A 50 11.29 6.37 -11.20
C GLY A 50 11.58 6.76 -9.75
N ARG A 51 10.73 7.58 -9.12
CA ARG A 51 11.02 8.17 -7.78
C ARG A 51 10.38 7.44 -6.61
N GLN A 52 9.25 6.79 -6.84
CA GLN A 52 8.46 6.12 -5.80
C GLN A 52 8.07 4.73 -6.27
N ALA A 53 8.03 3.78 -5.33
CA ALA A 53 7.38 2.50 -5.57
C ALA A 53 5.90 2.71 -5.87
N THR A 54 5.38 1.96 -6.84
CA THR A 54 4.01 2.10 -7.32
C THR A 54 3.03 1.84 -6.18
N PHE A 55 3.23 0.77 -5.43
CA PHE A 55 2.34 0.40 -4.32
C PHE A 55 2.34 1.44 -3.19
N ASP A 56 3.52 1.86 -2.72
CA ASP A 56 3.65 2.91 -1.69
C ASP A 56 2.93 4.20 -2.09
N ASN A 57 3.03 4.60 -3.37
CA ASN A 57 2.30 5.73 -3.90
C ASN A 57 0.78 5.50 -3.83
N ARG A 58 0.28 4.31 -4.20
CA ARG A 58 -1.16 3.99 -4.11
C ARG A 58 -1.67 3.97 -2.67
N VAL A 59 -0.89 3.46 -1.72
CA VAL A 59 -1.22 3.52 -0.29
C VAL A 59 -1.31 4.98 0.17
N GLY A 60 -0.36 5.83 -0.25
CA GLY A 60 -0.38 7.26 0.04
C GLY A 60 -1.64 7.98 -0.46
N TRP A 61 -2.12 7.61 -1.66
CA TRP A 61 -3.38 8.12 -2.20
C TRP A 61 -4.61 7.57 -1.48
N ALA A 62 -4.63 6.28 -1.15
CA ALA A 62 -5.76 5.66 -0.45
C ALA A 62 -6.02 6.26 0.95
N ARG A 63 -4.98 6.85 1.55
CA ARG A 63 -5.05 7.57 2.83
C ARG A 63 -5.70 8.96 2.73
N THR A 64 -5.69 9.59 1.54
CA THR A 64 -6.19 10.96 1.35
C THR A 64 -7.69 10.97 1.16
#